data_AF-M4IU42-F1
#
_entry.id   AF-M4IU42-F1
#
_cell.length_a   1.000
_cell.length_b   1.000
_cell.length_c   1.000
_cell.angle_alpha   90.00
_cell.angle_beta   90.00
_cell.angle_gamma   90.00
#
_symmetry.space_group_name_H-M   'P 1'
#
loop_
_entity.id
_entity.type
_entity.pdbx_description
1 polymer ?
#
loop_
_entity_poly.entity_id
_entity_poly.type
_entity_poly.pdbx_seq_one_letter_code
_entity_poly.pdbx_strand_id
1 'polypeptide(L)' 'YVHCYALHCLDEDASNALRRAFKERGENVGAWRQACYKPLVAIAARQGWDIDAIFTAHPRLSIWYVPT' A
#
# COMPACT_ATOMS: atom_id res chain seq x y z
N TYR A 1 -5.16 7.23 -4.75
CA TYR A 1 -3.89 6.95 -4.05
C TYR A 1 -4.10 6.38 -2.64
N VAL A 2 -5.33 6.02 -2.25
CA VAL A 2 -5.62 5.45 -0.93
C VAL A 2 -4.81 4.18 -0.69
N HIS A 3 -4.66 3.30 -1.69
CA HIS A 3 -3.82 2.10 -1.56
C HIS A 3 -2.32 2.44 -1.36
N CYS A 4 -1.81 3.50 -1.97
CA CYS A 4 -0.44 3.96 -1.71
C CYS A 4 -0.27 4.46 -0.26
N TYR A 5 -1.29 5.16 0.26
CA TYR A 5 -1.32 5.58 1.66
C TYR A 5 -1.50 4.40 2.62
N ALA A 6 -2.30 3.40 2.25
CA ALA A 6 -2.46 2.15 3.00
C ALA A 6 -1.13 1.41 3.12
N LEU A 7 -0.36 1.28 2.03
CA LEU A 7 0.98 0.71 2.10
C LEU A 7 1.87 1.49 3.07
N HIS A 8 1.87 2.82 3.01
CA HIS A 8 2.66 3.64 3.94
C HIS A 8 2.23 3.48 5.40
N CYS A 9 0.94 3.28 5.66
CA CYS A 9 0.43 3.05 7.01
C CYS A 9 0.77 1.66 7.55
N LEU A 10 0.70 0.64 6.71
CA LEU A 10 0.87 -0.77 7.10
C LEU A 10 2.34 -1.22 7.08
N ASP A 11 3.16 -0.63 6.21
CA ASP A 11 4.57 -0.94 6.04
C ASP A 11 5.31 0.30 5.50
N GLU A 12 5.68 1.18 6.42
CA GLU A 12 6.35 2.45 6.09
C GLU A 12 7.72 2.21 5.43
N ASP A 13 8.46 1.19 5.86
CA ASP A 13 9.77 0.86 5.31
C ASP A 13 9.67 0.38 3.86
N ALA A 14 8.73 -0.54 3.56
CA ALA A 14 8.49 -0.97 2.19
C ALA A 14 7.98 0.18 1.32
N SER A 15 7.11 1.04 1.84
CA SER A 15 6.66 2.26 1.14
C SER A 15 7.83 3.18 0.79
N ASN A 16 8.72 3.44 1.75
CA ASN A 16 9.89 4.29 1.56
C ASN A 16 10.90 3.67 0.58
N ALA A 17 11.16 2.36 0.67
CA ALA A 17 12.01 1.64 -0.27
C ALA A 17 11.44 1.69 -1.71
N LEU A 18 10.13 1.47 -1.86
CA LEU A 18 9.46 1.52 -3.16
C LEU A 18 9.53 2.94 -3.78
N ARG A 19 9.29 3.97 -2.98
CA ARG A 19 9.41 5.38 -3.42
C ARG A 19 10.82 5.71 -3.90
N ARG A 20 11.85 5.29 -3.16
CA ARG A 20 13.26 5.49 -3.56
C ARG A 20 13.57 4.77 -4.88
N ALA A 21 13.22 3.50 -4.98
CA ALA A 21 13.49 2.69 -6.18
C ALA A 21 12.83 3.26 -7.45
N PHE A 22 11.58 3.73 -7.36
CA PHE A 22 10.89 4.34 -8.51
C PHE A 22 11.44 5.73 -8.85
N LYS A 23 11.83 6.52 -7.84
CA LYS A 23 12.50 7.82 -8.05
C LYS A 23 13.85 7.64 -8.75
N GLU A 24 14.65 6.68 -8.31
CA GLU A 24 15.99 6.40 -8.88
C GLU A 24 15.91 5.90 -10.32
N ARG A 25 14.85 5.16 -10.68
CA ARG A 25 14.59 4.73 -12.06
C ARG A 25 13.98 5.80 -12.96
N GLY A 26 13.65 6.98 -12.43
CA GLY A 26 12.97 8.04 -13.19
C GLY A 26 11.54 7.65 -13.63
N GLU A 27 10.91 6.71 -12.91
CA GLU A 27 9.58 6.22 -13.23
C GLU A 27 8.51 7.28 -12.96
N ASN A 28 7.46 7.28 -13.78
CA ASN A 28 6.34 8.19 -13.56
C ASN A 28 5.49 7.77 -12.34
N VAL A 29 4.68 8.71 -11.83
CA VAL A 29 3.80 8.48 -10.67
C VAL A 29 2.80 7.35 -10.91
N GLY A 30 2.36 7.14 -12.16
CA GLY A 30 1.45 6.05 -12.52
C GLY A 30 2.07 4.67 -12.33
N ALA A 31 3.33 4.49 -12.73
CA ALA A 31 4.08 3.25 -12.55
C ALA A 31 4.30 2.95 -11.05
N TRP A 32 4.70 3.94 -10.26
CA TRP A 32 4.82 3.81 -8.81
C TRP A 32 3.47 3.49 -8.15
N ARG A 33 2.40 4.20 -8.54
CA ARG A 33 1.05 3.98 -8.03
C ARG A 33 0.62 2.54 -8.25
N GLN A 34 0.85 1.96 -9.43
CA GLN A 34 0.52 0.57 -9.71
C GLN A 34 1.36 -0.41 -8.89
N ALA A 35 2.65 -0.13 -8.72
CA ALA A 35 3.53 -0.98 -7.95
C ALA A 35 3.14 -1.11 -6.47
N CYS A 36 2.45 -0.12 -5.90
CA CYS A 36 1.95 -0.16 -4.52
C CYS A 36 0.94 -1.31 -4.25
N TYR A 37 0.28 -1.88 -5.27
CA TYR A 37 -0.67 -2.99 -5.06
C TYR A 37 0.03 -4.29 -4.65
N LYS A 38 1.16 -4.62 -5.27
CA LYS A 38 1.87 -5.88 -5.03
C LYS A 38 2.22 -6.12 -3.53
N PRO A 39 2.84 -5.17 -2.81
CA PRO A 39 3.12 -5.36 -1.39
C PRO A 39 1.84 -5.41 -0.54
N LEU A 40 0.79 -4.67 -0.88
CA LEU A 40 -0.51 -4.77 -0.19
C LEU A 40 -1.14 -6.16 -0.34
N VAL A 41 -1.11 -6.75 -1.53
CA VAL A 41 -1.57 -8.13 -1.76
C VAL A 41 -0.75 -9.12 -0.92
N ALA A 42 0.56 -8.91 -0.82
CA ALA A 42 1.42 -9.75 0.02
C ALA A 42 1.14 -9.60 1.53
N ILE A 43 0.68 -8.43 1.98
CA ILE A 43 0.22 -8.20 3.36
C ILE A 43 -1.11 -8.91 3.58
N ALA A 44 -2.08 -8.76 2.67
CA ALA A 44 -3.38 -9.43 2.75
C ALA A 44 -3.24 -10.97 2.78
N ALA A 45 -2.37 -11.52 1.93
CA ALA A 45 -2.10 -12.96 1.90
C ALA A 45 -1.59 -13.52 3.25
N ARG A 46 -0.82 -12.72 4.02
CA ARG A 46 -0.33 -13.11 5.35
C ARG A 46 -1.40 -13.00 6.44
N GLN A 47 -2.50 -12.30 6.17
CA GLN A 47 -3.59 -12.02 7.11
C GLN A 47 -4.93 -12.60 6.64
N GLY A 48 -4.89 -13.75 5.94
CA GLY A 48 -6.11 -14.47 5.57
C GLY A 48 -6.93 -13.86 4.44
N TRP A 49 -6.32 -12.99 3.62
CA TRP A 49 -6.94 -12.31 2.48
C TRP A 49 -8.04 -11.29 2.82
N ASP A 50 -8.23 -10.97 4.09
CA ASP A 50 -9.25 -10.03 4.55
C ASP A 50 -8.71 -8.58 4.57
N ILE A 51 -8.74 -7.93 3.41
CA ILE A 51 -8.26 -6.55 3.27
C ILE A 51 -9.14 -5.55 4.02
N ASP A 52 -10.44 -5.84 4.17
CA ASP A 52 -11.36 -5.00 4.93
C ASP A 52 -10.98 -5.00 6.41
N ALA A 53 -10.74 -6.17 7.00
CA ALA A 53 -10.27 -6.28 8.38
C ALA A 53 -8.94 -5.54 8.59
N ILE A 54 -8.00 -5.62 7.63
CA ILE A 54 -6.72 -4.91 7.69
C ILE A 54 -6.93 -3.39 7.74
N PHE A 55 -7.84 -2.85 6.92
CA PHE A 55 -8.15 -1.43 6.92
C PHE A 55 -8.86 -1.02 8.22
N THR A 56 -9.86 -1.77 8.67
CA THR A 56 -10.60 -1.49 9.90
C THR A 56 -9.72 -1.55 11.15
N ALA A 57 -8.74 -2.45 11.20
CA ALA A 57 -7.84 -2.59 12.34
C ALA A 57 -6.84 -1.44 12.51
N HIS A 58 -6.53 -0.68 11.44
CA HIS A 58 -5.53 0.37 11.50
C HIS A 58 -6.17 1.76 11.74
N PRO A 59 -5.82 2.50 12.82
CA PRO A 59 -6.50 3.74 13.21
C PRO A 59 -6.57 4.84 12.15
N ARG A 60 -5.56 4.91 11.26
CA ARG A 60 -5.53 5.90 10.16
C ARG A 60 -6.21 5.42 8.88
N LEU A 61 -6.50 4.12 8.75
CA LEU A 61 -7.08 3.52 7.55
C LEU A 61 -8.56 3.16 7.71
N SER A 62 -9.04 2.98 8.94
CA SER A 62 -10.43 2.59 9.22
C SER A 62 -11.50 3.57 8.74
N ILE A 63 -11.11 4.82 8.46
CA ILE A 63 -11.97 5.86 7.90
C ILE A 63 -11.95 5.92 6.35
N TRP A 64 -11.12 5.10 5.70
CA TRP A 64 -10.99 5.05 4.25
C TRP A 64 -11.68 3.81 3.70
N TYR A 65 -12.44 3.99 2.62
CA TYR A 65 -12.94 2.84 1.85
C TYR A 65 -11.77 2.07 1.22
N VAL A 66 -11.88 0.75 1.21
CA VAL A 66 -10.96 -0.11 0.45
C VAL A 66 -11.13 0.20 -1.05
N PRO A 67 -10.05 0.55 -1.77
CA PRO A 67 -10.13 0.86 -3.19
C PRO A 67 -10.50 -0.37 -4.03
N THR A 68 -11.33 -0.16 -5.06
CA THR A 68 -11.69 -1.16 -6.06
C THR A 68 -10.59 -1.36 -7.10
#